data_AF-A0A4U0N865-F1
#
_entry.id   AF-A0A4U0N865-F1
#
_cell.length_a   1.000
_cell.length_b   1.000
_cell.length_c   1.000
_cell.angle_alpha   90.00
_cell.angle_beta   90.00
_cell.angle_gamma   90.00
#
_symmetry.space_group_name_H-M   'P 1'
#
loop_
_entity.id
_entity.type
_entity.pdbx_description
1 polymer ?
#
loop_
_entity_poly.entity_id
_entity_poly.type
_entity_poly.pdbx_seq_one_letter_code
_entity_poly.pdbx_strand_id
1 'polypeptide(L)'
;MELAIEQETLKNYFPMAEQLVSCTFIPLSNLMVIFICTKSVTMKVLLKIVGLLFLLPLMSCTQTKRQYGPDEYLYMVRTEADKFGYKDKDGNMVVPLGKYHMVFTDTIKTIGFVSGKGGSWAINKQDEKLFLTVPSPNNGPDEVNDGLVRMRTENDVIGFANMDGEIVISPRFADVHPFVNGLASFCKGCEIGRYKTVQTEQYRIDQMRAMRAHGDTILLDKNIKWGKINKLGDTIIPPVYDRIDPFIDDIALAFRDGRALYIDKTGSEVQYDSTKHPNQKPLDPDINNRLKYIDGWLSLFDGKYWQKVKEEQSRSKR
;
A
#
# COMPACT_ATOMS: atom_id res chain seq x y z
N MET A 1 -3.22 -1.75 -42.80
CA MET A 1 -1.78 -1.50 -42.58
C MET A 1 -1.25 -2.74 -41.87
N GLU A 2 -0.85 -3.74 -42.65
CA GLU A 2 -0.26 -4.98 -42.11
C GLU A 2 1.11 -4.62 -41.51
N LEU A 3 1.25 -4.78 -40.20
CA LEU A 3 2.56 -4.81 -39.56
C LEU A 3 3.16 -6.19 -39.82
N ALA A 4 3.90 -6.32 -40.92
CA ALA A 4 4.79 -7.43 -41.15
C ALA A 4 5.97 -7.32 -40.17
N ILE A 5 5.90 -8.03 -39.04
CA ILE A 5 7.07 -8.26 -38.20
C ILE A 5 7.86 -9.37 -38.90
N GLU A 6 9.06 -9.03 -39.37
CA GLU A 6 9.98 -9.97 -40.02
C GLU A 6 10.25 -11.18 -39.10
N GLN A 7 10.15 -12.38 -39.68
CA GLN A 7 10.32 -13.68 -39.01
C GLN A 7 11.63 -13.82 -38.24
N GLU A 8 12.61 -12.96 -38.50
CA GLU A 8 13.91 -12.94 -37.86
C GLU A 8 13.84 -12.48 -36.40
N THR A 9 12.89 -11.61 -36.05
CA THR A 9 12.71 -11.09 -34.67
C THR A 9 12.22 -12.16 -33.68
N LEU A 10 11.44 -13.13 -34.15
CA LEU A 10 10.88 -14.21 -33.33
C LEU A 10 11.90 -15.30 -32.98
N LYS A 11 12.94 -15.49 -33.82
CA LYS A 11 13.99 -16.51 -33.60
C LYS A 11 14.86 -16.21 -32.37
N ASN A 12 15.02 -14.94 -32.01
CA ASN A 12 15.85 -14.53 -30.88
C ASN A 12 15.23 -14.82 -29.50
N TYR A 13 13.91 -15.01 -29.42
CA TYR A 13 13.21 -15.25 -28.16
C TYR A 13 12.92 -16.73 -27.86
N PHE A 14 12.97 -17.61 -28.86
CA PHE A 14 12.61 -19.04 -28.70
C PHE A 14 13.54 -19.97 -29.50
N PRO A 15 14.62 -20.51 -28.89
CA PRO A 15 15.64 -21.32 -29.56
C PRO A 15 15.20 -22.74 -30.01
N MET A 16 13.89 -23.02 -30.06
CA MET A 16 13.31 -24.31 -30.46
C MET A 16 12.30 -24.19 -31.62
N ALA A 17 12.30 -23.04 -32.32
CA ALA A 17 11.28 -22.67 -33.31
C ALA A 17 11.43 -23.30 -34.71
N GLU A 18 12.15 -24.42 -34.88
CA GLU A 18 12.28 -25.09 -36.18
C GLU A 18 11.08 -25.98 -36.57
N GLN A 19 9.99 -26.00 -35.79
CA GLN A 19 8.86 -26.92 -36.03
C GLN A 19 7.46 -26.30 -35.95
N LEU A 20 7.30 -24.99 -36.17
CA LEU A 20 6.00 -24.31 -36.11
C LEU A 20 5.49 -23.95 -37.52
N VAL A 21 4.36 -24.52 -37.92
CA VAL A 21 3.84 -24.46 -39.31
C VAL A 21 2.63 -23.51 -39.47
N SER A 22 1.98 -23.04 -38.40
CA SER A 22 0.99 -21.95 -38.53
C SER A 22 0.65 -21.30 -37.17
N CYS A 23 0.67 -19.98 -37.11
CA CYS A 23 0.17 -19.18 -35.98
C CYS A 23 -1.08 -18.44 -36.42
N THR A 24 -2.16 -18.51 -35.63
CA THR A 24 -3.40 -17.77 -35.91
C THR A 24 -3.63 -16.70 -34.86
N PHE A 25 -3.89 -15.47 -35.30
CA PHE A 25 -4.16 -14.33 -34.43
C PHE A 25 -5.65 -14.26 -34.11
N ILE A 26 -6.00 -14.26 -32.83
CA ILE A 26 -7.37 -14.03 -32.37
C ILE A 26 -7.36 -12.81 -31.44
N PRO A 27 -7.86 -11.64 -31.89
CA PRO A 27 -8.02 -10.49 -31.01
C PRO A 27 -9.21 -10.72 -30.08
N LEU A 28 -8.98 -10.67 -28.76
CA LEU A 28 -10.03 -10.80 -27.74
C LEU A 28 -10.41 -9.46 -27.11
N SER A 29 -9.53 -8.45 -27.12
CA SER A 29 -9.80 -7.02 -26.85
C SER A 29 -8.52 -6.19 -27.07
N ASN A 30 -8.57 -4.86 -26.88
CA ASN A 30 -7.45 -3.92 -27.08
C ASN A 30 -6.20 -4.17 -26.21
N LEU A 31 -6.21 -5.13 -25.28
CA LEU A 31 -5.08 -5.39 -24.35
C LEU A 31 -4.67 -6.86 -24.22
N MET A 32 -5.25 -7.80 -24.97
CA MET A 32 -4.92 -9.23 -24.79
C MET A 32 -4.90 -9.99 -26.13
N VAL A 33 -3.76 -10.60 -26.42
CA VAL A 33 -3.53 -11.48 -27.57
C VAL A 33 -3.13 -12.86 -27.05
N ILE A 34 -3.86 -13.90 -27.44
CA ILE A 34 -3.52 -15.29 -27.09
C ILE A 34 -2.75 -15.91 -28.26
N PHE A 35 -1.57 -16.45 -27.95
CA PHE A 35 -0.77 -17.24 -28.90
C PHE A 35 -1.12 -18.72 -28.77
N ILE A 36 -1.71 -19.30 -29.82
CA ILE A 36 -1.95 -20.74 -29.88
C ILE A 36 -1.04 -21.32 -30.97
N CYS A 37 0.01 -22.01 -30.55
CA CYS A 37 0.88 -22.82 -31.42
C CYS A 37 0.56 -24.29 -31.19
N THR A 38 0.08 -25.02 -32.21
CA THR A 38 -0.15 -26.47 -32.09
C THR A 38 0.41 -27.21 -33.30
N LYS A 39 0.83 -28.46 -33.06
CA LYS A 39 1.57 -29.28 -34.04
C LYS A 39 0.69 -29.97 -35.10
N SER A 40 -0.63 -29.99 -34.93
CA SER A 40 -1.64 -30.48 -35.88
C SER A 40 -2.94 -30.63 -35.11
N VAL A 41 -3.80 -29.63 -35.17
CA VAL A 41 -5.18 -29.73 -34.68
C VAL A 41 -6.08 -29.46 -35.87
N THR A 42 -6.82 -30.47 -36.33
CA THR A 42 -7.76 -30.30 -37.45
C THR A 42 -8.79 -29.22 -37.10
N MET A 43 -9.19 -28.41 -38.08
CA MET A 43 -10.08 -27.25 -37.90
C MET A 43 -11.36 -27.55 -37.10
N LYS A 44 -11.83 -28.80 -37.10
CA LYS A 44 -12.98 -29.29 -36.33
C LYS A 44 -12.75 -29.33 -34.81
N VAL A 45 -11.52 -29.58 -34.35
CA VAL A 45 -11.16 -29.56 -32.92
C VAL A 45 -10.94 -28.13 -32.44
N LEU A 46 -10.38 -27.26 -33.29
CA LEU A 46 -10.26 -25.83 -33.02
C LEU A 46 -11.64 -25.17 -32.82
N LEU A 47 -12.63 -25.48 -33.67
CA LEU A 47 -14.01 -25.00 -33.50
C LEU A 47 -14.67 -25.49 -32.20
N LYS A 48 -14.37 -26.72 -31.74
CA LYS A 48 -14.89 -27.22 -30.46
C LYS A 48 -14.27 -26.54 -29.25
N ILE A 49 -12.96 -26.25 -29.29
CA ILE A 49 -12.25 -25.55 -28.21
C ILE A 49 -12.67 -24.08 -28.16
N VAL A 50 -12.78 -23.42 -29.32
CA VAL A 50 -13.29 -22.04 -29.42
C VAL A 50 -14.77 -21.99 -29.00
N GLY A 51 -15.57 -22.99 -29.35
CA GLY A 51 -16.96 -23.12 -28.89
C GLY A 51 -17.10 -23.31 -27.37
N LEU A 52 -16.20 -24.09 -26.73
CA LEU A 52 -16.14 -24.20 -25.28
C LEU A 52 -15.68 -22.89 -24.59
N LEU A 53 -14.74 -22.16 -25.20
CA LEU A 53 -14.26 -20.86 -24.71
C LEU A 53 -15.30 -19.74 -24.87
N PHE A 54 -16.16 -19.81 -25.91
CA PHE A 54 -17.30 -18.91 -26.11
C PHE A 54 -18.53 -19.26 -25.26
N LEU A 55 -18.58 -20.44 -24.64
CA LEU A 55 -19.58 -20.79 -23.62
C LEU A 55 -19.18 -20.33 -22.20
N LEU A 56 -17.95 -19.87 -22.01
CA LEU A 56 -17.41 -19.44 -20.72
C LEU A 56 -17.60 -17.95 -20.33
N PRO A 57 -18.18 -17.02 -21.12
CA PRO A 57 -18.47 -15.68 -20.65
C PRO A 57 -19.97 -15.44 -20.44
N LEU A 58 -20.62 -16.24 -19.60
CA LEU A 58 -21.90 -15.86 -18.97
C LEU A 58 -21.91 -16.06 -17.44
N MET A 59 -20.79 -16.44 -16.82
CA MET A 59 -20.52 -16.03 -15.45
C MET A 59 -19.87 -14.65 -15.50
N SER A 60 -20.65 -13.68 -15.98
CA SER A 60 -20.42 -12.30 -15.63
C SER A 60 -20.27 -12.28 -14.11
N CYS A 61 -19.12 -11.81 -13.64
CA CYS A 61 -18.85 -11.58 -12.23
C CYS A 61 -19.75 -10.42 -11.78
N THR A 62 -21.06 -10.64 -11.72
CA THR A 62 -21.91 -9.88 -10.84
C THR A 62 -21.46 -10.27 -9.45
N GLN A 63 -20.57 -9.46 -8.87
CA GLN A 63 -20.51 -9.32 -7.43
C GLN A 63 -21.88 -8.77 -6.99
N THR A 64 -22.93 -9.62 -7.00
CA THR A 64 -24.09 -9.38 -6.17
C THR A 64 -23.51 -9.29 -4.77
N LYS A 65 -23.46 -8.09 -4.19
CA LYS A 65 -23.16 -7.91 -2.77
C LYS A 65 -24.04 -8.89 -2.03
N ARG A 66 -23.46 -9.99 -1.55
CA ARG A 66 -24.18 -11.01 -0.79
C ARG A 66 -24.88 -10.27 0.33
N GLN A 67 -26.20 -10.39 0.42
CA GLN A 67 -26.93 -9.88 1.58
C GLN A 67 -26.73 -10.90 2.70
N TYR A 68 -26.02 -10.49 3.75
CA TYR A 68 -25.71 -11.33 4.88
C TYR A 68 -26.91 -11.28 5.82
N GLY A 69 -27.52 -12.44 6.09
CA GLY A 69 -28.57 -12.56 7.10
C GLY A 69 -28.00 -12.38 8.52
N PRO A 70 -28.84 -12.03 9.51
CA PRO A 70 -28.43 -11.90 10.91
C PRO A 70 -27.76 -13.17 11.47
N ASP A 71 -28.05 -14.32 10.87
CA ASP A 71 -27.49 -15.61 11.25
C ASP A 71 -26.01 -15.81 10.89
N GLU A 72 -25.41 -14.87 10.15
CA GLU A 72 -24.04 -15.01 9.64
C GLU A 72 -22.98 -14.24 10.43
N TYR A 73 -23.34 -13.56 11.52
CA TYR A 73 -22.42 -12.71 12.31
C TYR A 73 -21.97 -13.36 13.62
N LEU A 74 -20.79 -12.95 14.11
CA LEU A 74 -20.48 -13.06 15.53
C LEU A 74 -20.66 -11.71 16.22
N TYR A 75 -21.21 -11.73 17.43
CA TYR A 75 -21.48 -10.55 18.24
C TYR A 75 -20.53 -10.49 19.43
N MET A 76 -19.93 -9.33 19.68
CA MET A 76 -19.10 -9.11 20.86
C MET A 76 -19.92 -9.33 22.13
N VAL A 77 -19.32 -10.02 23.10
CA VAL A 77 -19.80 -10.13 24.48
C VAL A 77 -18.76 -9.49 25.40
N ARG A 78 -19.21 -8.60 26.29
CA ARG A 78 -18.40 -7.99 27.34
C ARG A 78 -19.03 -8.27 28.70
N THR A 79 -18.22 -8.67 29.68
CA THR A 79 -18.66 -8.82 31.07
C THR A 79 -18.33 -7.59 31.90
N GLU A 80 -18.92 -7.47 33.10
CA GLU A 80 -18.59 -6.41 34.07
C GLU A 80 -17.12 -6.46 34.53
N ALA A 81 -16.46 -7.62 34.45
CA ALA A 81 -15.05 -7.79 34.76
C ALA A 81 -14.13 -7.52 33.54
N ASP A 82 -14.61 -6.78 32.54
CA ASP A 82 -13.91 -6.43 31.30
C ASP A 82 -13.29 -7.62 30.55
N LYS A 83 -14.00 -8.76 30.57
CA LYS A 83 -13.66 -9.90 29.71
C LYS A 83 -14.45 -9.79 28.41
N PHE A 84 -13.75 -9.97 27.30
CA PHE A 84 -14.31 -9.90 25.95
C PHE A 84 -14.33 -11.27 25.27
N GLY A 85 -15.29 -11.48 24.39
CA GLY A 85 -15.41 -12.66 23.54
C GLY A 85 -16.41 -12.44 22.41
N TYR A 86 -16.68 -13.46 21.63
CA TYR A 86 -17.63 -13.43 20.52
C TYR A 86 -18.54 -14.64 20.56
N LYS A 87 -19.84 -14.40 20.40
CA LYS A 87 -20.85 -15.45 20.29
C LYS A 87 -21.51 -15.45 18.93
N ASP A 88 -21.97 -16.61 18.49
CA ASP A 88 -22.87 -16.73 17.36
C ASP A 88 -24.31 -16.30 17.72
N LYS A 89 -25.22 -16.40 16.75
CA LYS A 89 -26.64 -16.08 16.90
C LYS A 89 -27.38 -16.97 17.91
N ASP A 90 -26.92 -18.21 18.08
CA ASP A 90 -27.54 -19.22 18.93
C ASP A 90 -27.03 -19.09 20.39
N GLY A 91 -26.07 -18.18 20.61
CA GLY A 91 -25.50 -17.87 21.91
C GLY A 91 -24.25 -18.67 22.25
N ASN A 92 -23.75 -19.52 21.33
CA ASN A 92 -22.54 -20.28 21.56
C ASN A 92 -21.33 -19.36 21.45
N MET A 93 -20.42 -19.46 22.42
CA MET A 93 -19.17 -18.71 22.39
C MET A 93 -18.21 -19.34 21.37
N VAL A 94 -17.92 -18.60 20.29
CA VAL A 94 -16.89 -18.99 19.31
C VAL A 94 -15.52 -18.51 19.77
N VAL A 95 -15.44 -17.26 20.24
CA VAL A 95 -14.25 -16.72 20.89
C VAL A 95 -14.53 -16.65 22.40
N PRO A 96 -13.90 -17.51 23.23
CA PRO A 96 -14.17 -17.55 24.66
C PRO A 96 -13.87 -16.23 25.38
N LEU A 97 -14.66 -15.93 26.42
CA LEU A 97 -14.45 -14.74 27.27
C LEU A 97 -13.04 -14.73 27.86
N GLY A 98 -12.29 -13.66 27.61
CA GLY A 98 -10.95 -13.46 28.13
C GLY A 98 -9.84 -14.20 27.37
N LYS A 99 -10.14 -14.86 26.24
CA LYS A 99 -9.11 -15.42 25.34
C LYS A 99 -8.17 -14.33 24.81
N TYR A 100 -8.75 -13.20 24.42
CA TYR A 100 -8.04 -11.98 24.04
C TYR A 100 -8.23 -10.93 25.14
N HIS A 101 -7.20 -10.10 25.39
CA HIS A 101 -7.32 -9.05 26.40
C HIS A 101 -8.16 -7.87 25.89
N MET A 102 -8.22 -7.67 24.57
CA MET A 102 -9.05 -6.67 23.92
C MET A 102 -9.61 -7.20 22.59
N VAL A 103 -10.78 -6.70 22.23
CA VAL A 103 -11.40 -6.88 20.92
C VAL A 103 -11.83 -5.50 20.41
N PHE A 104 -11.81 -5.28 19.10
CA PHE A 104 -11.99 -3.96 18.47
C PHE A 104 -13.14 -3.91 17.45
N THR A 105 -13.88 -5.00 17.31
CA THR A 105 -14.94 -5.13 16.31
C THR A 105 -16.20 -5.61 17.01
N ASP A 106 -17.25 -4.80 17.05
CA ASP A 106 -18.47 -5.19 17.77
C ASP A 106 -19.20 -6.37 17.10
N THR A 107 -19.09 -6.47 15.78
CA THR A 107 -19.75 -7.51 14.97
C THR A 107 -18.83 -8.03 13.88
N ILE A 108 -18.49 -9.32 13.95
CA ILE A 108 -17.66 -9.99 12.95
C ILE A 108 -18.55 -10.52 11.84
N LYS A 109 -18.44 -9.93 10.67
CA LYS A 109 -19.10 -10.38 9.44
C LYS A 109 -18.25 -11.40 8.67
N THR A 110 -16.99 -11.05 8.44
CA THR A 110 -16.00 -11.91 7.81
C THR A 110 -14.76 -11.98 8.70
N ILE A 111 -14.17 -10.82 9.02
CA ILE A 111 -13.06 -10.70 9.95
C ILE A 111 -13.36 -9.72 11.09
N GLY A 112 -12.71 -9.92 12.22
CA GLY A 112 -12.67 -9.00 13.36
C GLY A 112 -11.25 -8.81 13.87
N PHE A 113 -11.02 -7.74 14.61
CA PHE A 113 -9.71 -7.44 15.16
C PHE A 113 -9.65 -7.65 16.66
N VAL A 114 -8.60 -8.32 17.12
CA VAL A 114 -8.39 -8.70 18.52
C VAL A 114 -6.94 -8.49 18.92
N SER A 115 -6.68 -8.18 20.19
CA SER A 115 -5.33 -8.08 20.74
C SER A 115 -5.11 -9.15 21.81
N GLY A 116 -3.98 -9.83 21.70
CA GLY A 116 -3.56 -10.88 22.61
C GLY A 116 -2.05 -10.90 22.80
N LYS A 117 -1.53 -12.02 23.32
CA LYS A 117 -0.09 -12.27 23.33
C LYS A 117 0.45 -12.26 21.90
N GLY A 118 1.53 -11.52 21.67
CA GLY A 118 2.16 -11.38 20.34
C GLY A 118 1.59 -10.27 19.45
N GLY A 119 0.62 -9.49 19.93
CA GLY A 119 0.10 -8.31 19.24
C GLY A 119 -1.36 -8.44 18.80
N SER A 120 -1.74 -7.56 17.88
CA SER A 120 -3.08 -7.47 17.31
C SER A 120 -3.19 -8.32 16.04
N TRP A 121 -4.31 -9.03 15.92
CA TRP A 121 -4.59 -9.99 14.85
C TRP A 121 -5.95 -9.70 14.23
N ALA A 122 -6.06 -9.94 12.92
CA ALA A 122 -7.35 -10.23 12.30
C ALA A 122 -7.69 -11.70 12.54
N ILE A 123 -8.92 -11.97 12.97
CA ILE A 123 -9.49 -13.30 13.12
C ILE A 123 -10.73 -13.45 12.24
N ASN A 124 -11.02 -14.66 11.76
CA ASN A 124 -12.27 -14.97 11.10
C ASN A 124 -13.37 -15.42 12.08
N LYS A 125 -14.51 -15.84 11.55
CA LYS A 125 -15.65 -16.37 12.33
C LYS A 125 -15.41 -17.73 12.98
N GLN A 126 -14.23 -18.34 12.79
CA GLN A 126 -13.81 -19.59 13.44
C GLN A 126 -12.71 -19.33 14.48
N ASP A 127 -12.41 -18.05 14.78
CA ASP A 127 -11.29 -17.63 15.64
C ASP A 127 -9.92 -18.09 15.12
N GLU A 128 -9.81 -18.23 13.80
CA GLU A 128 -8.53 -18.47 13.14
C GLU A 128 -7.85 -17.14 12.90
N LYS A 129 -6.60 -17.03 13.33
CA LYS A 129 -5.75 -15.86 13.07
C LYS A 129 -5.34 -15.84 11.62
N LEU A 130 -5.69 -14.78 10.91
CA LEU A 130 -5.40 -14.62 9.49
C LEU A 130 -4.08 -13.87 9.27
N PHE A 131 -3.92 -12.72 9.93
CA PHE A 131 -2.71 -11.90 9.83
C PHE A 131 -2.53 -10.98 11.03
N LEU A 132 -1.29 -10.56 11.26
CA LEU A 132 -0.96 -9.49 12.21
C LEU A 132 -1.32 -8.13 11.59
N THR A 133 -1.90 -7.25 12.40
CA THR A 133 -2.08 -5.86 11.99
C THR A 133 -0.83 -5.04 12.30
N VAL A 134 -0.61 -3.98 11.53
CA VAL A 134 0.25 -2.89 11.99
C VAL A 134 -0.44 -2.28 13.22
N PRO A 135 0.27 -1.94 14.31
CA PRO A 135 -0.33 -1.22 15.43
C PRO A 135 -0.61 0.22 15.01
N SER A 136 -1.67 0.81 15.56
CA SER A 136 -1.96 2.24 15.48
C SER A 136 -1.32 2.99 16.67
N PRO A 137 -1.18 4.33 16.59
CA PRO A 137 -0.66 5.13 17.69
C PRO A 137 -1.44 5.00 19.02
N ASN A 138 -2.70 4.55 18.96
CA ASN A 138 -3.56 4.35 20.13
C ASN A 138 -3.44 2.91 20.71
N ASN A 139 -2.36 2.19 20.39
CA ASN A 139 -2.09 0.81 20.83
C ASN A 139 -3.16 -0.23 20.42
N GLY A 140 -3.91 0.05 19.35
CA GLY A 140 -4.88 -0.86 18.73
C GLY A 140 -4.42 -1.38 17.36
N PRO A 141 -5.26 -2.14 16.65
CA PRO A 141 -5.03 -2.44 15.23
C PRO A 141 -5.07 -1.16 14.39
N ASP A 142 -4.40 -1.19 13.24
CA ASP A 142 -4.44 -0.11 12.25
C ASP A 142 -5.85 0.08 11.69
N GLU A 143 -6.15 1.31 11.28
CA GLU A 143 -7.46 1.67 10.75
C GLU A 143 -7.66 1.14 9.33
N VAL A 144 -8.90 0.76 9.03
CA VAL A 144 -9.30 0.41 7.67
C VAL A 144 -9.43 1.69 6.87
N ASN A 145 -8.56 1.85 5.88
CA ASN A 145 -8.53 3.00 5.02
C ASN A 145 -8.80 2.56 3.59
N ASP A 146 -9.79 3.19 2.96
CA ASP A 146 -10.06 2.98 1.55
C ASP A 146 -10.45 1.51 1.22
N GLY A 147 -10.99 0.79 2.21
CA GLY A 147 -11.38 -0.62 2.13
C GLY A 147 -10.26 -1.62 2.41
N LEU A 148 -9.04 -1.16 2.72
CA LEU A 148 -7.88 -1.99 3.00
C LEU A 148 -7.31 -1.68 4.39
N VAL A 149 -6.67 -2.67 5.01
CA VAL A 149 -5.92 -2.53 6.27
C VAL A 149 -4.48 -2.95 6.03
N ARG A 150 -3.51 -2.24 6.64
CA ARG A 150 -2.12 -2.69 6.61
C ARG A 150 -1.96 -3.91 7.50
N MET A 151 -1.45 -4.98 6.89
CA MET A 151 -1.07 -6.20 7.59
C MET A 151 0.45 -6.33 7.59
N ARG A 152 0.98 -7.11 8.53
CA ARG A 152 2.41 -7.39 8.59
C ARG A 152 2.67 -8.87 8.79
N THR A 153 3.85 -9.30 8.36
CA THR A 153 4.40 -10.61 8.72
C THR A 153 5.04 -10.56 10.10
N GLU A 154 5.44 -11.73 10.62
CA GLU A 154 6.22 -11.81 11.87
C GLU A 154 7.58 -11.10 11.76
N ASN A 155 8.13 -11.00 10.55
CA ASN A 155 9.35 -10.26 10.23
C ASN A 155 9.09 -8.80 9.86
N ASP A 156 7.92 -8.25 10.23
CA ASP A 156 7.57 -6.83 10.09
C ASP A 156 7.55 -6.27 8.66
N VAL A 157 7.52 -7.15 7.66
CA VAL A 157 7.26 -6.76 6.26
C VAL A 157 5.77 -6.51 6.09
N ILE A 158 5.42 -5.35 5.53
CA ILE A 158 4.04 -4.83 5.43
C ILE A 158 3.44 -5.14 4.05
N GLY A 159 2.16 -5.52 4.06
CA GLY A 159 1.26 -5.65 2.91
C GLY A 159 -0.12 -5.08 3.22
N PHE A 160 -1.11 -5.42 2.42
CA PHE A 160 -2.50 -4.97 2.62
C PHE A 160 -3.48 -6.13 2.49
N ALA A 161 -4.49 -6.13 3.34
CA ALA A 161 -5.60 -7.06 3.28
C ALA A 161 -6.94 -6.30 3.21
N ASN A 162 -7.98 -6.94 2.69
CA ASN A 162 -9.34 -6.41 2.69
C ASN A 162 -10.14 -6.90 3.92
N MET A 163 -11.38 -6.42 4.04
CA MET A 163 -12.29 -6.81 5.13
C MET A 163 -12.94 -8.19 4.94
N ASP A 164 -12.61 -8.90 3.85
CA ASP A 164 -12.95 -10.31 3.66
C ASP A 164 -11.82 -11.25 4.12
N GLY A 165 -10.70 -10.68 4.61
CA GLY A 165 -9.55 -11.43 5.10
C GLY A 165 -8.54 -11.81 4.03
N GLU A 166 -8.75 -11.37 2.79
CA GLU A 166 -7.87 -11.66 1.66
C GLU A 166 -6.69 -10.69 1.63
N ILE A 167 -5.49 -11.23 1.38
CA ILE A 167 -4.29 -10.40 1.14
C ILE A 167 -4.40 -9.84 -0.28
N VAL A 168 -4.68 -8.54 -0.40
CA VAL A 168 -4.82 -7.83 -1.68
C VAL A 168 -3.46 -7.42 -2.24
N ILE A 169 -2.55 -6.99 -1.37
CA ILE A 169 -1.17 -6.65 -1.75
C ILE A 169 -0.25 -7.47 -0.86
N SER A 170 0.47 -8.42 -1.46
CA SER A 170 1.41 -9.28 -0.72
C SER A 170 2.45 -8.46 0.04
N PRO A 171 2.87 -8.91 1.24
CA PRO A 171 3.88 -8.22 2.03
C PRO A 171 5.18 -8.03 1.27
N ARG A 172 5.60 -6.78 1.10
CA ARG A 172 6.88 -6.44 0.44
C ARG A 172 7.44 -5.07 0.82
N PHE A 173 6.75 -4.32 1.69
CA PHE A 173 7.16 -2.98 2.07
C PHE A 173 7.82 -3.01 3.45
N ALA A 174 8.99 -2.36 3.56
CA ALA A 174 9.59 -2.07 4.85
C ALA A 174 8.77 -1.03 5.62
N ASP A 175 8.23 -0.04 4.89
CA ASP A 175 7.29 0.95 5.40
C ASP A 175 6.36 1.41 4.26
N VAL A 176 5.08 1.58 4.59
CA VAL A 176 4.02 2.04 3.67
C VAL A 176 2.89 2.67 4.49
N HIS A 177 2.41 3.82 4.03
CA HIS A 177 1.32 4.55 4.67
C HIS A 177 -0.04 3.94 4.30
N PRO A 178 -1.10 4.20 5.09
CA PRO A 178 -2.46 3.82 4.71
C PRO A 178 -2.87 4.43 3.35
N PHE A 179 -3.85 3.81 2.68
CA PHE A 179 -4.42 4.35 1.46
C PHE A 179 -5.24 5.61 1.76
N VAL A 180 -5.05 6.66 0.96
CA VAL A 180 -5.90 7.86 0.98
C VAL A 180 -6.21 8.22 -0.46
N ASN A 181 -7.51 8.30 -0.80
CA ASN A 181 -7.96 8.64 -2.16
C ASN A 181 -7.34 7.74 -3.25
N GLY A 182 -7.27 6.43 -3.00
CA GLY A 182 -6.80 5.43 -3.97
C GLY A 182 -5.29 5.20 -4.00
N LEU A 183 -4.50 5.97 -3.25
CA LEU A 183 -3.03 5.88 -3.28
C LEU A 183 -2.44 5.67 -1.87
N ALA A 184 -1.39 4.87 -1.79
CA ALA A 184 -0.58 4.70 -0.58
C ALA A 184 0.88 5.11 -0.87
N SER A 185 1.49 5.87 0.04
CA SER A 185 2.91 6.23 -0.07
C SER A 185 3.79 5.11 0.47
N PHE A 186 4.79 4.70 -0.31
CA PHE A 186 5.80 3.73 0.10
C PHE A 186 7.19 4.31 -0.12
N CYS A 187 8.20 3.75 0.54
CA CYS A 187 9.55 4.26 0.43
C CYS A 187 10.59 3.20 0.03
N LYS A 188 11.59 3.66 -0.72
CA LYS A 188 12.87 3.02 -0.92
C LYS A 188 13.86 3.58 0.11
N GLY A 189 14.67 2.71 0.72
CA GLY A 189 15.63 3.07 1.77
C GLY A 189 15.08 3.02 3.20
N CYS A 190 13.79 2.71 3.37
CA CYS A 190 13.21 2.45 4.69
C CYS A 190 13.65 1.09 5.25
N GLU A 191 13.85 1.05 6.57
CA GLU A 191 14.21 -0.15 7.32
C GLU A 191 12.97 -0.93 7.74
N ILE A 192 13.07 -2.26 7.76
CA ILE A 192 12.00 -3.15 8.24
C ILE A 192 11.71 -2.87 9.72
N GLY A 193 10.43 -2.85 10.08
CA GLY A 193 10.01 -2.57 11.46
C GLY A 193 10.09 -1.09 11.85
N ARG A 194 10.41 -0.18 10.92
CA ARG A 194 10.41 1.29 11.14
C ARG A 194 9.13 1.78 11.81
N TYR A 195 7.98 1.18 11.50
CA TYR A 195 6.70 1.53 12.11
C TYR A 195 6.71 1.45 13.65
N LYS A 196 7.57 0.60 14.25
CA LYS A 196 7.71 0.47 15.72
C LYS A 196 8.32 1.72 16.31
N THR A 197 9.33 2.28 15.66
CA THR A 197 10.04 3.48 16.10
C THR A 197 9.19 4.72 15.84
N VAL A 198 8.61 4.85 14.64
CA VAL A 198 7.88 6.07 14.23
C VAL A 198 6.62 6.33 15.05
N GLN A 199 6.09 5.30 15.71
CA GLN A 199 4.91 5.40 16.56
C GLN A 199 5.23 5.74 18.02
N THR A 200 6.51 5.75 18.41
CA THR A 200 6.87 6.13 19.78
C THR A 200 6.64 7.62 20.02
N GLU A 201 6.19 7.98 21.22
CA GLU A 201 6.03 9.39 21.59
C GLU A 201 7.36 10.15 21.53
N GLN A 202 8.45 9.50 21.93
CA GLN A 202 9.80 10.05 21.80
C GLN A 202 10.12 10.42 20.35
N TYR A 203 9.75 9.57 19.39
CA TYR A 203 9.90 9.87 17.95
C TYR A 203 9.17 11.13 17.52
N ARG A 204 7.94 11.31 17.99
CA ARG A 204 7.15 12.53 17.70
C ARG A 204 7.78 13.76 18.35
N ILE A 205 8.20 13.66 19.61
CA ILE A 205 8.83 14.77 20.35
C ILE A 205 10.12 15.23 19.67
N ASP A 206 11.00 14.31 19.27
CA ASP A 206 12.28 14.69 18.64
C ASP A 206 12.09 15.27 17.24
N GLN A 207 11.13 14.75 16.46
CA GLN A 207 10.73 15.40 15.22
C GLN A 207 10.25 16.83 15.47
N MET A 208 9.36 17.03 16.44
CA MET A 208 8.87 18.37 16.80
C MET A 208 10.02 19.28 17.26
N ARG A 209 10.98 18.76 18.04
CA ARG A 209 12.15 19.51 18.47
C ARG A 209 13.03 19.91 17.29
N ALA A 210 13.27 19.00 16.34
CA ALA A 210 14.03 19.30 15.13
C ALA A 210 13.32 20.37 14.28
N MET A 211 12.02 20.23 14.05
CA MET A 211 11.23 21.24 13.33
C MET A 211 11.31 22.61 14.02
N ARG A 212 11.14 22.67 15.35
CA ARG A 212 11.27 23.92 16.12
C ARG A 212 12.67 24.53 16.06
N ALA A 213 13.71 23.70 16.12
CA ALA A 213 15.09 24.15 16.07
C ALA A 213 15.49 24.72 14.69
N HIS A 214 14.78 24.34 13.64
CA HIS A 214 15.05 24.76 12.27
C HIS A 214 14.01 25.74 11.71
N GLY A 215 13.07 26.23 12.53
CA GLY A 215 12.14 27.30 12.16
C GLY A 215 11.33 26.98 10.90
N ASP A 216 11.54 27.78 9.85
CA ASP A 216 10.88 27.67 8.54
C ASP A 216 11.59 26.71 7.56
N THR A 217 12.66 26.04 7.99
CA THR A 217 13.40 25.07 7.17
C THR A 217 12.58 23.80 6.93
N ILE A 218 12.69 23.25 5.72
CA ILE A 218 12.13 21.96 5.34
C ILE A 218 13.23 20.90 5.48
N LEU A 219 13.06 20.01 6.46
CA LEU A 219 13.96 18.89 6.70
C LEU A 219 13.57 17.69 5.81
N LEU A 220 14.54 17.18 5.05
CA LEU A 220 14.38 16.03 4.14
C LEU A 220 15.37 14.93 4.51
N ASP A 221 14.91 13.68 4.43
CA ASP A 221 15.76 12.51 4.69
C ASP A 221 16.52 12.14 3.41
N LYS A 222 17.85 12.31 3.41
CA LYS A 222 18.65 12.05 2.20
C LYS A 222 18.72 10.57 1.82
N ASN A 223 18.37 9.67 2.75
CA ASN A 223 18.49 8.22 2.57
C ASN A 223 17.18 7.58 2.10
N ILE A 224 16.07 8.34 2.09
CA ILE A 224 14.73 7.80 1.81
C ILE A 224 14.13 8.51 0.62
N LYS A 225 13.58 7.71 -0.30
CA LYS A 225 12.79 8.21 -1.43
C LYS A 225 11.40 7.63 -1.39
N TRP A 226 10.40 8.47 -1.59
CA TRP A 226 8.98 8.17 -1.55
C TRP A 226 8.39 8.05 -2.94
N GLY A 227 7.52 7.06 -3.10
CA GLY A 227 6.69 6.81 -4.26
C GLY A 227 5.26 6.52 -3.82
N LYS A 228 4.39 6.20 -4.78
CA LYS A 228 2.99 5.85 -4.52
C LYS A 228 2.57 4.60 -5.28
N ILE A 229 1.76 3.77 -4.63
CA ILE A 229 1.10 2.60 -5.24
C ILE A 229 -0.41 2.79 -5.30
N ASN A 230 -1.06 2.13 -6.26
CA ASN A 230 -2.52 1.99 -6.30
C ASN A 230 -3.00 0.82 -5.40
N LYS A 231 -4.33 0.62 -5.32
CA LYS A 231 -4.96 -0.47 -4.56
C LYS A 231 -4.67 -1.89 -5.07
N LEU A 232 -4.18 -2.03 -6.30
CA LEU A 232 -3.69 -3.30 -6.85
C LEU A 232 -2.22 -3.56 -6.49
N GLY A 233 -1.55 -2.55 -5.90
CA GLY A 233 -0.13 -2.58 -5.61
C GLY A 233 0.76 -2.11 -6.76
N ASP A 234 0.22 -1.65 -7.89
CA ASP A 234 1.06 -1.14 -8.97
C ASP A 234 1.72 0.17 -8.55
N THR A 235 2.99 0.32 -8.88
CA THR A 235 3.70 1.60 -8.66
C THR A 235 3.20 2.62 -9.67
N ILE A 236 2.52 3.65 -9.18
CA ILE A 236 2.05 4.77 -9.98
C ILE A 236 3.11 5.88 -10.01
N ILE A 237 3.71 6.16 -8.84
CA ILE A 237 4.81 7.11 -8.72
C ILE A 237 6.03 6.35 -8.21
N PRO A 238 7.12 6.23 -9.00
CA PRO A 238 8.35 5.60 -8.54
C PRO A 238 8.92 6.27 -7.29
N PRO A 239 9.63 5.54 -6.42
CA PRO A 239 10.19 6.10 -5.19
C PRO A 239 11.46 6.89 -5.50
N VAL A 240 11.29 8.09 -6.05
CA VAL A 240 12.36 9.02 -6.46
C VAL A 240 12.26 10.40 -5.79
N TYR A 241 11.17 10.67 -5.07
CA TYR A 241 10.93 11.96 -4.43
C TYR A 241 11.39 11.93 -2.98
N ASP A 242 11.99 13.02 -2.49
CA ASP A 242 12.37 13.18 -1.08
C ASP A 242 11.15 13.31 -0.17
N ARG A 243 10.06 13.87 -0.70
CA ARG A 243 8.75 14.00 -0.05
C ARG A 243 7.69 14.24 -1.12
N ILE A 244 6.49 13.68 -0.90
CA ILE A 244 5.29 13.97 -1.70
C ILE A 244 4.17 14.30 -0.71
N ASP A 245 3.67 15.53 -0.76
CA ASP A 245 2.57 15.98 0.08
C ASP A 245 1.21 15.42 -0.44
N PRO A 246 0.11 15.56 0.31
CA PRO A 246 -1.21 15.16 -0.19
C PRO A 246 -1.59 15.86 -1.50
N PHE A 247 -2.35 15.17 -2.34
CA PHE A 247 -2.90 15.77 -3.55
C PHE A 247 -4.06 16.71 -3.21
N ILE A 248 -4.01 17.92 -3.74
CA ILE A 248 -5.06 18.95 -3.67
C ILE A 248 -5.30 19.41 -5.12
N ASP A 249 -6.57 19.38 -5.55
CA ASP A 249 -6.95 19.65 -6.95
C ASP A 249 -6.11 18.86 -7.96
N ASP A 250 -5.91 17.57 -7.70
CA ASP A 250 -5.16 16.61 -8.55
C ASP A 250 -3.65 16.85 -8.70
N ILE A 251 -3.07 17.84 -8.00
CA ILE A 251 -1.62 18.07 -7.95
C ILE A 251 -1.09 17.99 -6.52
N ALA A 252 0.21 17.72 -6.36
CA ALA A 252 0.86 17.64 -5.06
C ALA A 252 2.18 18.40 -5.07
N LEU A 253 2.48 19.10 -3.98
CA LEU A 253 3.82 19.60 -3.72
C LEU A 253 4.76 18.42 -3.47
N ALA A 254 5.86 18.37 -4.21
CA ALA A 254 6.86 17.33 -4.07
C ALA A 254 8.27 17.93 -4.07
N PHE A 255 9.20 17.18 -3.49
CA PHE A 255 10.62 17.55 -3.43
C PHE A 255 11.41 16.47 -4.14
N ARG A 256 12.27 16.89 -5.06
CA ARG A 256 13.17 16.00 -5.79
C ARG A 256 14.40 16.78 -6.20
N ASP A 257 15.57 16.16 -6.07
CA ASP A 257 16.85 16.71 -6.53
C ASP A 257 17.14 18.13 -5.99
N GLY A 258 16.82 18.37 -4.72
CA GLY A 258 17.10 19.65 -4.07
C GLY A 258 16.18 20.80 -4.50
N ARG A 259 15.03 20.52 -5.12
CA ARG A 259 14.02 21.54 -5.43
C ARG A 259 12.60 21.07 -5.12
N ALA A 260 11.74 22.04 -4.90
CA ALA A 260 10.30 21.85 -4.82
C ALA A 260 9.65 22.00 -6.21
N LEU A 261 8.60 21.23 -6.47
CA LEU A 261 7.84 21.23 -7.71
C LEU A 261 6.41 20.74 -7.45
N TYR A 262 5.49 21.00 -8.39
CA TYR A 262 4.20 20.34 -8.43
C TYR A 262 4.26 19.11 -9.33
N ILE A 263 3.61 18.03 -8.90
CA ILE A 263 3.41 16.82 -9.69
C ILE A 263 1.93 16.47 -9.78
N ASP A 264 1.52 15.84 -10.88
CA ASP A 264 0.20 15.23 -11.01
C ASP A 264 0.15 13.83 -10.36
N LYS A 265 -1.01 13.17 -10.44
CA LYS A 265 -1.23 11.81 -9.91
C LYS A 265 -0.38 10.72 -10.58
N THR A 266 0.21 10.98 -11.75
CA THR A 266 1.17 10.08 -12.42
C THR A 266 2.61 10.33 -11.96
N GLY A 267 2.85 11.40 -11.20
CA GLY A 267 4.18 11.85 -10.81
C GLY A 267 4.84 12.78 -11.82
N SER A 268 4.14 13.14 -12.91
CA SER A 268 4.67 14.06 -13.91
C SER A 268 4.68 15.47 -13.35
N GLU A 269 5.76 16.21 -13.60
CA GLU A 269 5.87 17.61 -13.19
C GLU A 269 4.87 18.48 -13.95
N VAL A 270 4.21 19.40 -13.24
CA VAL A 270 3.20 20.30 -13.80
C VAL A 270 3.44 21.74 -13.40
N GLN A 271 3.06 22.66 -14.28
CA GLN A 271 3.04 24.09 -13.97
C GLN A 271 1.79 24.41 -13.15
N TYR A 272 1.96 25.23 -12.11
CA TYR A 272 0.83 25.69 -11.30
C TYR A 272 -0.05 26.65 -12.10
N ASP A 273 -1.36 26.39 -12.06
CA ASP A 273 -2.39 27.21 -12.69
C ASP A 273 -3.52 27.41 -11.67
N SER A 274 -3.68 28.65 -11.17
CA SER A 274 -4.67 28.98 -10.15
C SER A 274 -6.11 28.84 -10.63
N THR A 275 -6.35 28.82 -11.96
CA THR A 275 -7.69 28.62 -12.52
C THR A 275 -8.09 27.14 -12.51
N LYS A 276 -7.10 26.24 -12.58
CA LYS A 276 -7.29 24.78 -12.51
C LYS A 276 -7.19 24.23 -11.09
N HIS A 277 -6.39 24.87 -10.24
CA HIS A 277 -6.06 24.40 -8.90
C HIS A 277 -6.34 25.47 -7.83
N PRO A 278 -7.60 25.95 -7.69
CA PRO A 278 -7.93 27.08 -6.82
C PRO A 278 -7.70 26.82 -5.32
N ASN A 279 -7.66 25.56 -4.87
CA ASN A 279 -7.42 25.18 -3.47
C ASN A 279 -5.94 24.88 -3.18
N GLN A 280 -5.12 24.69 -4.22
CA GLN A 280 -3.68 24.52 -4.08
C GLN A 280 -3.02 25.89 -3.99
N LYS A 281 -2.15 26.10 -3.00
CA LYS A 281 -1.39 27.35 -2.89
C LYS A 281 -0.31 27.40 -3.97
N PRO A 282 0.07 28.57 -4.50
CA PRO A 282 1.25 28.69 -5.36
C PRO A 282 2.52 28.30 -4.59
N LEU A 283 3.55 27.91 -5.34
CA LEU A 283 4.84 27.60 -4.75
C LEU A 283 5.45 28.86 -4.14
N ASP A 284 5.96 28.76 -2.92
CA ASP A 284 6.76 29.83 -2.32
C ASP A 284 8.07 29.99 -3.11
N PRO A 285 8.40 31.18 -3.65
CA PRO A 285 9.62 31.42 -4.42
C PRO A 285 10.91 31.07 -3.66
N ASP A 286 10.91 31.20 -2.32
CA ASP A 286 12.08 30.97 -1.48
C ASP A 286 12.14 29.54 -0.91
N ILE A 287 11.20 28.66 -1.28
CA ILE A 287 11.10 27.31 -0.71
C ILE A 287 12.38 26.49 -0.89
N ASN A 288 13.08 26.67 -2.01
CA ASN A 288 14.31 25.94 -2.33
C ASN A 288 15.47 26.37 -1.43
N ASN A 289 15.49 27.64 -0.98
CA ASN A 289 16.50 28.15 -0.06
C ASN A 289 16.33 27.63 1.36
N ARG A 290 15.16 27.04 1.67
CA ARG A 290 14.81 26.50 2.99
C ARG A 290 14.99 25.00 3.09
N LEU A 291 15.54 24.33 2.08
CA LEU A 291 15.73 22.88 2.12
C LEU A 291 17.00 22.51 2.90
N LYS A 292 16.86 21.58 3.86
CA LYS A 292 18.00 20.97 4.55
C LYS A 292 17.84 19.45 4.59
N TYR A 293 18.91 18.76 4.21
CA TYR A 293 18.97 17.31 4.29
C TYR A 293 19.56 16.84 5.62
N ILE A 294 18.94 15.83 6.21
CA ILE A 294 19.43 15.13 7.40
C ILE A 294 19.90 13.72 7.05
N ASP A 295 20.79 13.15 7.85
CA ASP A 295 21.38 11.81 7.66
C ASP A 295 20.41 10.66 8.01
N GLY A 296 19.09 10.91 7.90
CA GLY A 296 18.05 10.01 8.37
C GLY A 296 17.28 10.60 9.53
N TRP A 297 15.95 10.46 9.55
CA TRP A 297 15.16 10.85 10.73
C TRP A 297 15.64 10.13 11.99
N LEU A 298 16.08 8.86 11.87
CA LEU A 298 16.66 8.07 12.96
C LEU A 298 17.96 8.67 13.54
N SER A 299 18.72 9.47 12.78
CA SER A 299 19.94 10.14 13.27
C SER A 299 19.67 11.28 14.26
N LEU A 300 18.42 11.77 14.32
CA LEU A 300 18.02 12.76 15.33
C LEU A 300 17.99 12.15 16.74
N PHE A 301 17.88 10.83 16.84
CA PHE A 301 17.63 10.07 18.07
C PHE A 301 18.88 9.57 18.77
N ASP A 302 19.93 9.23 18.01
CA ASP A 302 21.18 8.74 18.58
C ASP A 302 22.09 9.86 19.13
N GLY A 303 21.59 11.10 19.12
CA GLY A 303 22.28 12.29 19.61
C GLY A 303 23.38 12.80 18.67
N LYS A 304 23.79 12.04 17.64
CA LYS A 304 24.86 12.45 16.72
C LYS A 304 24.48 13.68 15.91
N TYR A 305 23.20 13.82 15.53
CA TYR A 305 22.72 15.02 14.87
C TYR A 305 22.94 16.27 15.74
N TRP A 306 22.54 16.22 17.00
CA TRP A 306 22.64 17.35 17.92
C TRP A 306 24.09 17.68 18.28
N GLN A 307 25.01 16.71 18.25
CA GLN A 307 26.44 16.97 18.37
C GLN A 307 26.97 17.76 17.18
N LYS A 308 26.66 17.34 15.95
CA LYS A 308 27.06 18.09 14.73
C LYS A 308 26.53 19.53 14.72
N VAL A 309 25.25 19.72 15.08
CA VAL A 309 24.66 21.07 15.14
C VAL A 309 25.39 21.98 16.15
N LYS A 310 25.74 21.46 17.32
CA LYS A 310 26.51 22.21 18.32
C LYS A 310 27.91 22.57 17.81
N GLU A 311 28.57 21.65 17.11
CA GLU A 311 29.88 21.88 16.50
C GLU A 311 29.84 22.96 15.41
N GLU A 312 28.86 22.90 14.51
CA GLU A 312 28.66 23.90 13.46
C GLU A 312 28.41 25.29 14.04
N GLN A 313 27.54 25.41 15.04
CA GLN A 313 27.27 26.68 15.74
C GLN A 313 28.48 27.22 16.52
N SER A 314 29.36 26.33 17.00
CA SER A 314 30.60 26.75 17.67
C SER A 314 31.66 27.25 16.69
N ARG A 315 31.67 26.73 15.44
CA ARG A 315 32.57 27.17 14.38
C ARG A 315 32.13 28.49 13.76
N SER A 316 30.83 28.74 13.62
CA SER A 316 30.32 30.02 13.08
C SER A 316 30.48 31.20 14.03
N LYS A 317 30.82 30.95 15.30
CA LYS A 317 31.07 31.97 16.33
C LYS A 317 32.55 32.30 16.53
N ARG A 318 33.46 31.62 15.82
CA ARG A 318 34.90 31.92 15.77
C ARG A 318 35.23 32.62 14.46
#